data_AF-A0A7W5XZA1-F1
#
_entry.id   AF-A0A7W5XZA1-F1
#
_cell.length_a   1.000
_cell.length_b   1.000
_cell.length_c   1.000
_cell.angle_alpha   90.00
_cell.angle_beta   90.00
_cell.angle_gamma   90.00
#
_symmetry.space_group_name_H-M   'P 1'
#
loop_
_entity.id
_entity.type
_entity.pdbx_description
1 polymer ?
#
loop_
_entity_poly.entity_id
_entity_poly.type
_entity_poly.pdbx_seq_one_letter_code
_entity_poly.pdbx_strand_id
1 'polypeptide(L)'
;MFMNVEEVEQALLALDEHDRVAVIHRGLRSLDTEDANVDQAEVDAAWRSELRRRIDDVESGKVELVDVDESHAQLRAELAARRK
;
A
#
# COMPACT_ATOMS: atom_id res chain seq x y z
N MET A 1 -1.27 -34.62 -11.72
CA MET A 1 0.19 -34.60 -11.85
C MET A 1 0.68 -33.41 -11.05
N PHE A 2 1.51 -33.62 -10.03
CA PHE A 2 2.11 -32.51 -9.28
C PHE A 2 3.36 -32.08 -10.04
N MET A 3 3.44 -30.80 -10.41
CA MET A 3 4.67 -30.22 -10.96
C MET A 3 5.64 -29.95 -9.82
N ASN A 4 6.92 -30.24 -10.03
CA ASN A 4 7.96 -29.86 -9.07
C ASN A 4 8.37 -28.38 -9.27
N VAL A 5 9.15 -27.82 -8.33
CA VAL A 5 9.53 -26.40 -8.35
C VAL A 5 10.29 -26.02 -9.62
N GLU A 6 11.17 -26.89 -10.10
CA GLU A 6 11.97 -26.66 -11.32
C GLU A 6 11.08 -26.64 -12.57
N GLU A 7 10.10 -27.54 -12.66
CA GLU A 7 9.11 -27.56 -13.74
C GLU A 7 8.23 -26.30 -13.74
N VAL A 8 7.89 -25.77 -12.56
CA VAL A 8 7.14 -24.52 -12.41
C VAL A 8 7.99 -23.32 -12.85
N GLU A 9 9.27 -23.29 -12.48
CA GLU A 9 10.21 -22.23 -12.89
C GLU A 9 10.38 -22.22 -14.41
N GLN A 10 10.62 -23.39 -15.03
CA GLN A 10 10.74 -23.49 -16.49
C GLN A 10 9.46 -23.05 -17.20
N ALA A 11 8.29 -23.44 -16.68
CA ALA A 11 7.01 -23.00 -17.24
C ALA A 11 6.81 -21.48 -17.13
N LEU A 12 7.22 -20.85 -16.03
CA LEU A 12 7.18 -19.39 -15.85
C LEU A 12 8.11 -18.67 -16.83
N LEU A 13 9.33 -19.19 -17.03
CA LEU A 13 10.32 -18.60 -17.93
C LEU A 13 9.94 -18.74 -19.41
N ALA A 14 9.13 -19.74 -19.76
CA ALA A 14 8.61 -19.93 -21.12
C ALA A 14 7.51 -18.91 -21.52
N LEU A 15 6.92 -18.19 -20.56
CA LEU A 15 5.93 -17.15 -20.83
C LEU A 15 6.60 -15.88 -21.38
N ASP A 16 5.82 -15.07 -22.11
CA ASP A 16 6.25 -13.70 -22.40
C ASP A 16 6.28 -12.84 -21.13
N GLU A 17 6.88 -11.66 -21.24
CA GLU A 17 7.09 -10.77 -20.09
C GLU A 17 5.77 -10.36 -19.40
N HIS A 18 4.72 -10.07 -20.17
CA HIS A 18 3.45 -9.61 -19.61
C HIS A 18 2.78 -10.72 -18.80
N ASP A 19 2.70 -11.92 -19.38
CA ASP A 19 2.05 -13.06 -18.74
C ASP A 19 2.86 -13.57 -17.55
N ARG A 20 4.19 -13.55 -17.64
CA ARG A 20 5.07 -13.87 -16.52
C ARG A 20 4.87 -12.91 -15.34
N VAL A 21 4.80 -11.59 -15.59
CA VAL A 21 4.50 -10.59 -14.55
C VAL A 21 3.14 -10.85 -13.90
N ALA A 22 2.12 -11.17 -14.70
CA ALA A 22 0.78 -11.44 -14.18
C ALA A 22 0.76 -12.66 -13.25
N VAL A 23 1.46 -13.74 -13.60
CA VAL A 23 1.55 -14.94 -12.74
C VAL A 23 2.35 -14.65 -11.47
N ILE A 24 3.51 -13.98 -11.57
CA ILE A 24 4.32 -13.61 -10.39
C ILE A 24 3.51 -12.75 -9.43
N HIS A 25 2.81 -11.73 -9.94
CA HIS A 25 1.99 -10.84 -9.11
C HIS A 25 0.88 -11.60 -8.37
N ARG A 26 0.18 -12.53 -9.05
CA ARG A 26 -0.81 -13.40 -8.41
C ARG A 26 -0.17 -14.32 -7.37
N GLY A 27 1.01 -14.87 -7.66
CA GLY A 27 1.79 -15.68 -6.73
C GLY A 27 2.13 -14.91 -5.46
N LEU A 28 2.68 -13.70 -5.59
CA LEU A 28 2.98 -12.82 -4.47
C LEU A 28 1.73 -12.50 -3.64
N ARG A 29 0.60 -12.18 -4.29
CA ARG A 29 -0.67 -11.97 -3.58
C ARG A 29 -1.20 -13.20 -2.85
N SER A 30 -0.87 -14.40 -3.31
CA SER A 30 -1.24 -15.63 -2.62
C SER A 30 -0.38 -15.90 -1.38
N LEU A 31 0.82 -15.31 -1.33
CA LEU A 31 1.66 -15.28 -0.12
C LEU A 31 1.23 -14.18 0.83
N ASP A 32 0.62 -13.13 0.30
CA ASP A 32 -0.11 -12.08 1.01
C ASP A 32 -1.48 -12.57 1.50
N THR A 33 -1.55 -13.83 1.98
CA THR A 33 -2.62 -14.28 2.86
C THR A 33 -2.45 -13.53 4.16
N GLU A 34 -2.99 -12.30 4.18
CA GLU A 34 -3.24 -11.43 5.33
C GLU A 34 -2.57 -11.92 6.60
N ASP A 35 -1.43 -11.32 6.94
CA ASP A 35 -1.00 -11.12 8.33
C ASP A 35 -1.80 -11.92 9.36
N ALA A 36 -1.50 -13.21 9.48
CA ALA A 36 -2.28 -14.18 10.25
C ALA A 36 -2.22 -13.96 11.77
N ASN A 37 -1.94 -12.75 12.24
CA ASN A 37 -1.93 -12.34 13.65
C ASN A 37 -2.08 -10.82 13.86
N VAL A 38 -2.51 -10.04 12.87
CA VAL A 38 -2.86 -8.64 13.16
C VAL A 38 -4.29 -8.63 13.70
N ASP A 39 -4.42 -8.38 15.01
CA ASP A 39 -5.72 -8.18 15.62
C ASP A 39 -6.34 -6.90 15.04
N GLN A 40 -7.26 -7.07 14.09
CA GLN A 40 -7.96 -5.96 13.47
C GLN A 40 -8.65 -5.05 14.50
N ALA A 41 -9.07 -5.60 15.66
CA ALA A 41 -9.65 -4.79 16.73
C ALA A 41 -8.61 -3.87 17.37
N GLU A 42 -7.37 -4.33 17.53
CA GLU A 42 -6.25 -3.50 18.02
C GLU A 42 -5.92 -2.39 17.01
N VAL A 43 -5.84 -2.72 15.73
CA VAL A 43 -5.61 -1.76 14.64
C VAL A 43 -6.70 -0.69 14.62
N ASP A 44 -7.97 -1.10 14.68
CA ASP A 44 -9.10 -0.20 14.70
C ASP A 44 -9.08 0.70 15.95
N ALA A 45 -8.70 0.16 17.11
CA ALA A 45 -8.59 0.94 18.34
C ALA A 45 -7.49 2.00 18.25
N ALA A 46 -6.33 1.64 17.69
CA ALA A 46 -5.22 2.57 17.46
C ALA A 46 -5.63 3.70 16.49
N TRP A 47 -6.33 3.36 15.39
CA TRP A 47 -6.85 4.36 14.46
C TRP A 47 -7.88 5.29 15.09
N ARG A 48 -8.80 4.77 15.91
CA ARG A 48 -9.78 5.61 16.63
C ARG A 48 -9.09 6.59 17.58
N SER A 49 -8.05 6.12 18.31
CA SER A 49 -7.27 6.96 19.21
C SER A 49 -6.56 8.09 18.44
N GLU A 50 -5.90 7.76 17.33
CA GLU A 50 -5.19 8.74 16.51
C GLU A 50 -6.15 9.74 15.84
N LEU A 51 -7.28 9.28 15.32
CA LEU A 51 -8.30 10.16 14.74
C LEU A 51 -8.84 11.14 15.79
N ARG A 52 -9.17 10.66 17.00
CA ARG A 52 -9.64 11.55 18.07
C ARG A 52 -8.59 12.59 18.43
N ARG A 53 -7.33 12.17 18.59
CA ARG A 53 -6.21 13.09 18.87
C ARG A 53 -6.08 14.18 17.79
N ARG A 54 -6.16 13.80 16.50
CA ARG A 54 -6.08 14.77 15.40
C ARG A 54 -7.28 15.71 15.36
N ILE A 55 -8.48 15.21 15.63
CA ILE A 55 -9.68 16.04 15.74
C ILE A 55 -9.50 17.06 16.87
N ASP A 56 -9.06 16.62 18.05
CA ASP A 56 -8.82 17.51 19.20
C ASP A 56 -7.74 18.57 18.90
N ASP A 57 -6.64 18.18 18.23
CA ASP A 57 -5.59 19.10 17.82
C ASP A 57 -6.14 20.20 16.88
N VAL A 58 -7.07 19.85 15.98
CA VAL A 58 -7.74 20.80 15.08
C VAL A 58 -8.76 21.68 15.82
N GLU A 59 -9.65 21.07 16.61
CA GLU A 59 -10.70 21.77 17.36
C GLU A 59 -10.11 22.75 18.39
N SER A 60 -8.98 22.40 18.99
CA SER A 60 -8.26 23.28 19.93
C SER A 60 -7.40 24.35 19.27
N GLY A 61 -7.23 24.31 17.94
CA GLY A 61 -6.33 25.19 17.21
C GLY A 61 -4.84 24.96 17.52
N LYS A 62 -4.49 23.78 18.04
CA LYS A 62 -3.10 23.40 18.32
C LYS A 62 -2.29 23.15 17.04
N VAL A 63 -2.97 22.86 15.94
CA VAL A 63 -2.36 22.73 14.60
C VAL A 63 -2.90 23.80 13.66
N GLU A 64 -2.03 24.26 12.77
CA GLU A 64 -2.40 25.15 11.67
C GLU A 64 -2.95 24.33 10.50
N LEU A 65 -4.16 24.66 10.05
CA LEU A 65 -4.75 24.06 8.86
C LEU A 65 -4.24 24.77 7.61
N VAL A 66 -3.99 24.01 6.56
CA VAL A 66 -3.65 24.53 5.24
C VAL A 66 -4.83 24.39 4.30
N ASP A 67 -4.91 25.29 3.32
CA ASP A 67 -5.89 25.17 2.24
C ASP A 67 -5.61 23.90 1.40
N VAL A 68 -6.68 23.16 1.07
CA VAL A 68 -6.57 21.88 0.37
C VAL A 68 -6.04 22.03 -1.05
N ASP A 69 -6.43 23.10 -1.74
CA ASP A 69 -6.00 23.34 -3.12
C ASP A 69 -4.53 23.77 -3.15
N GLU A 70 -4.10 24.59 -2.20
CA GLU A 70 -2.70 24.96 -2.01
C GLU A 70 -1.83 23.73 -1.70
N SER A 71 -2.25 22.91 -0.73
CA SER A 71 -1.56 21.67 -0.35
C SER A 71 -1.40 20.70 -1.54
N HIS A 72 -2.47 20.51 -2.31
CA HIS A 72 -2.42 19.68 -3.51
C HIS A 72 -1.56 20.28 -4.62
N ALA A 73 -1.58 21.60 -4.81
CA ALA A 73 -0.73 22.27 -5.78
C ALA A 73 0.77 22.07 -5.44
N GLN A 74 1.13 22.22 -4.16
CA GLN A 74 2.48 21.97 -3.67
C GLN A 74 2.91 20.51 -3.92
N LEU A 75 2.08 19.53 -3.53
CA LEU A 75 2.37 18.12 -3.74
C LEU A 75 2.61 17.79 -5.22
N ARG A 76 1.77 18.32 -6.12
CA ARG A 76 1.96 18.11 -7.57
C ARG A 76 3.26 18.73 -8.08
N ALA A 77 3.62 19.91 -7.61
CA ALA A 77 4.88 20.57 -7.98
C ALA A 77 6.09 19.74 -7.52
N GLU A 78 6.07 19.23 -6.30
CA GLU A 78 7.13 18.36 -5.76
C GLU A 78 7.27 17.06 -6.57
N LEU A 79 6.16 16.41 -6.90
CA LEU A 79 6.18 15.20 -7.74
C LEU A 79 6.69 15.48 -9.15
N ALA A 80 6.35 16.63 -9.75
CA ALA A 80 6.86 17.03 -11.06
C ALA A 80 8.36 17.29 -11.04
N ALA A 81 8.88 17.89 -9.96
CA ALA A 81 10.32 18.14 -9.81
C ALA A 81 11.13 16.84 -9.71
N ARG A 82 10.60 15.81 -9.05
CA ARG A 82 11.28 14.50 -8.89
C ARG A 82 11.27 13.62 -10.16
N ARG A 83 10.52 14.00 -11.19
CA ARG A 83 10.44 13.27 -12.48
C ARG A 83 11.48 13.73 -13.50
N LYS A 84 12.27 14.77 -13.20
CA LYS A 84 13.37 15.26 -14.03
C LYS A 84 14.68 14.60 -13.61
#